data_AF-A0A172M506-F1
#
_entry.id   AF-A0A172M506-F1
#
_cell.length_a   1.000
_cell.length_b   1.000
_cell.length_c   1.000
_cell.angle_alpha   90.00
_cell.angle_beta   90.00
_cell.angle_gamma   90.00
#
_symmetry.space_group_name_H-M   'P 1'
#
loop_
_entity.id
_entity.type
_entity.pdbx_description
1 polymer ?
#
loop_
_entity_poly.entity_id
_entity_poly.type
_entity_poly.pdbx_seq_one_letter_code
_entity_poly.pdbx_strand_id
1 'polypeptide(L)'
;TIPEVKRTPPDVPFINAVGALQDLCIENNLQEPKYKQINEVGPPHAKIFSIQCIVTTFKETGIARTKKQAKQEAAKKMLDKINELTNGLNIGTDKDLDERKDHSQIAKARYPALSRLPTSRKINLGVKISEYHLQFKNLFDTEMQKELTEKFTSIISRNESHISEDFVEDLLNKLQDVLAIMGLD
;
A
#
# COMPACT_ATOMS: atom_id res chain seq x y z
N THR A 1 -16.03 -24.48 -25.11
CA THR A 1 -16.81 -23.86 -24.02
C THR A 1 -15.93 -22.84 -23.33
N ILE A 2 -16.44 -21.62 -23.06
CA ILE A 2 -15.66 -20.56 -22.40
C ILE A 2 -15.52 -20.93 -20.90
N PRO A 3 -14.31 -20.93 -20.32
CA PRO A 3 -14.13 -21.25 -18.91
C PRO A 3 -14.81 -20.18 -18.02
N GLU A 4 -15.63 -20.63 -17.07
CA GLU A 4 -16.38 -19.74 -16.18
C GLU A 4 -15.48 -19.16 -15.09
N VAL A 5 -15.24 -17.84 -15.15
CA VAL A 5 -14.47 -17.12 -14.12
C VAL A 5 -15.43 -16.48 -13.11
N LYS A 6 -15.40 -17.01 -11.87
CA LYS A 6 -16.15 -16.46 -10.73
C LYS A 6 -15.70 -15.02 -10.47
N ARG A 7 -16.67 -14.12 -10.26
CA ARG A 7 -16.38 -12.73 -9.87
C ARG A 7 -15.98 -12.72 -8.40
N THR A 8 -14.81 -12.15 -8.09
CA THR A 8 -14.45 -11.87 -6.69
C THR A 8 -15.35 -10.74 -6.17
N PRO A 9 -15.93 -10.88 -4.97
CA PRO A 9 -16.68 -9.80 -4.32
C PRO A 9 -15.81 -8.53 -4.18
N PRO A 10 -16.41 -7.33 -4.13
CA PRO A 10 -15.66 -6.07 -4.02
C PRO A 10 -14.91 -5.91 -2.68
N ASP A 11 -15.36 -6.61 -1.63
CA ASP A 11 -14.88 -6.43 -0.25
C ASP A 11 -13.73 -7.38 0.15
N VAL A 12 -13.23 -8.20 -0.79
CA VAL A 12 -12.12 -9.11 -0.48
C VAL A 12 -10.79 -8.33 -0.53
N PRO A 13 -9.99 -8.34 0.55
CA PRO A 13 -8.69 -7.67 0.55
C PRO A 13 -7.79 -8.27 -0.53
N PHE A 14 -7.02 -7.41 -1.19
CA PHE A 14 -6.05 -7.82 -2.20
C PHE A 14 -4.87 -8.54 -1.53
N ILE A 15 -4.72 -9.84 -1.79
CA ILE A 15 -3.61 -10.65 -1.27
C ILE A 15 -2.58 -10.82 -2.38
N ASN A 16 -1.35 -10.34 -2.20
CA ASN A 16 -0.29 -10.48 -3.21
C ASN A 16 0.27 -11.92 -3.28
N ALA A 17 -0.49 -12.83 -3.90
CA ALA A 17 -0.11 -14.24 -4.07
C ALA A 17 1.16 -14.43 -4.92
N VAL A 18 1.47 -13.47 -5.81
CA VAL A 18 2.69 -13.53 -6.64
C VAL A 18 3.93 -13.30 -5.80
N GLY A 19 3.89 -12.30 -4.91
CA GLY A 19 4.98 -12.04 -3.97
C GLY A 19 5.17 -13.20 -3.01
N ALA A 20 4.09 -13.66 -2.37
CA ALA A 20 4.15 -14.80 -1.46
C ALA A 20 4.73 -16.07 -2.10
N LEU A 21 4.41 -16.36 -3.36
CA LEU A 21 5.03 -17.48 -4.08
C LEU A 21 6.51 -17.28 -4.35
N GLN A 22 6.92 -16.05 -4.69
CA GLN A 22 8.31 -15.73 -4.92
C GLN A 22 9.14 -15.88 -3.64
N ASP A 23 8.64 -15.35 -2.53
CA ASP A 23 9.29 -15.44 -1.21
C ASP A 23 9.45 -16.91 -0.80
N LEU A 24 8.37 -17.71 -0.92
CA LEU A 24 8.42 -19.15 -0.65
C LEU A 24 9.46 -19.87 -1.52
N CYS A 25 9.56 -19.53 -2.81
CA CYS A 25 10.56 -20.13 -3.70
C CYS A 25 11.98 -19.81 -3.25
N ILE A 26 12.23 -18.57 -2.82
CA ILE A 26 13.53 -18.13 -2.33
C ILE A 26 13.89 -18.87 -1.03
N GLU A 27 12.96 -18.93 -0.07
CA GLU A 27 13.17 -19.60 1.22
C GLU A 27 13.50 -21.10 1.06
N ASN A 28 12.86 -21.76 0.09
CA ASN A 28 13.04 -23.19 -0.16
C ASN A 28 14.16 -23.50 -1.19
N ASN A 29 14.97 -22.51 -1.59
CA ASN A 29 16.01 -22.63 -2.62
C ASN A 29 15.46 -23.23 -3.95
N LEU A 30 14.22 -22.91 -4.29
CA LEU A 30 13.59 -23.31 -5.54
C LEU A 30 13.89 -22.31 -6.66
N GLN A 31 13.74 -22.75 -7.90
CA GLN A 31 13.89 -21.85 -9.05
C GLN A 31 12.76 -20.82 -9.07
N GLU A 32 13.09 -19.60 -9.49
CA GLU A 32 12.13 -18.50 -9.66
C GLU A 32 10.87 -18.89 -10.48
N PRO A 33 9.67 -18.46 -10.05
CA PRO A 33 8.41 -18.78 -10.72
C PRO A 33 8.32 -18.10 -12.09
N LYS A 34 8.17 -18.89 -13.15
CA LYS A 34 8.02 -18.40 -14.53
C LYS A 34 6.56 -18.36 -14.94
N TYR A 35 6.13 -17.22 -15.48
CA TYR A 35 4.75 -17.03 -15.95
C TYR A 35 4.67 -16.96 -17.47
N LYS A 36 3.74 -17.73 -18.06
CA LYS A 36 3.48 -17.72 -19.51
C LYS A 36 2.00 -17.56 -19.78
N GLN A 37 1.63 -16.65 -20.69
CA GLN A 37 0.26 -16.54 -21.17
C GLN A 37 0.00 -17.68 -22.16
N ILE A 38 -0.99 -18.54 -21.87
CA ILE A 38 -1.33 -19.68 -22.71
C ILE A 38 -2.45 -19.32 -23.68
N ASN A 39 -3.54 -18.74 -23.16
CA ASN A 39 -4.75 -18.51 -23.94
C ASN A 39 -5.38 -17.15 -23.61
N GLU A 40 -6.05 -16.58 -24.60
CA GLU A 40 -6.91 -15.41 -24.48
C GLU A 40 -8.18 -15.68 -25.28
N VAL A 41 -9.33 -15.74 -24.61
CA VAL A 41 -10.61 -16.12 -25.22
C VAL A 41 -11.70 -15.16 -24.78
N GLY A 42 -12.62 -14.83 -25.69
CA GLY A 42 -13.82 -14.05 -25.38
C GLY A 42 -13.91 -12.73 -26.17
N PRO A 43 -15.07 -12.07 -26.15
CA PRO A 43 -15.28 -10.81 -26.86
C PRO A 43 -14.51 -9.66 -26.17
N PRO A 44 -14.27 -8.52 -26.85
CA PRO A 44 -13.47 -7.41 -26.32
C PRO A 44 -13.89 -6.91 -24.92
N HIS A 45 -15.18 -6.97 -24.61
CA HIS A 45 -15.77 -6.54 -23.33
C HIS A 45 -15.82 -7.65 -22.26
N ALA A 46 -15.48 -8.89 -22.59
CA ALA A 46 -15.49 -10.04 -21.68
C ALA A 46 -14.36 -11.03 -22.00
N LYS A 47 -13.14 -10.51 -22.19
CA LYS A 47 -11.96 -11.34 -22.40
C LYS A 47 -11.57 -12.10 -21.14
N ILE A 48 -11.10 -13.31 -21.34
CA ILE A 48 -10.58 -14.20 -20.31
C ILE A 48 -9.14 -14.58 -20.70
N PHE A 49 -8.23 -14.37 -19.75
CA PHE A 49 -6.82 -14.66 -19.87
C PHE A 49 -6.50 -15.91 -19.06
N SER A 50 -5.75 -16.82 -19.67
CA SER A 50 -5.20 -18.00 -19.00
C SER A 50 -3.68 -17.86 -18.92
N ILE A 51 -3.14 -17.89 -17.70
CA ILE A 51 -1.70 -17.78 -17.42
C ILE A 51 -1.24 -19.05 -16.70
N GLN A 52 -0.16 -19.64 -17.19
CA GLN A 52 0.55 -20.71 -16.51
C GLN A 52 1.61 -20.14 -15.59
N CYS A 53 1.70 -20.68 -14.38
CA CYS A 53 2.85 -20.56 -13.49
C CYS A 53 3.63 -21.87 -13.54
N ILE A 54 4.95 -21.78 -13.70
CA ILE A 54 5.88 -22.92 -13.75
C ILE A 54 6.92 -22.71 -12.65
N VAL A 55 6.99 -23.64 -11.70
CA VAL A 55 7.96 -23.65 -10.59
C VAL A 55 8.64 -25.00 -10.58
N THR A 56 9.92 -25.04 -10.93
CA THR A 56 10.74 -26.26 -11.03
C THR A 56 10.07 -27.36 -11.88
N THR A 57 9.35 -28.30 -11.25
CA THR A 57 8.60 -29.39 -11.91
C THR A 57 7.09 -29.15 -11.97
N PHE A 58 6.56 -28.24 -11.15
CA PHE A 58 5.13 -27.98 -11.02
C PHE A 58 4.66 -26.95 -12.05
N LYS A 59 3.45 -27.18 -12.57
CA LYS A 59 2.78 -26.29 -13.51
C LYS A 59 1.33 -26.13 -13.09
N GLU A 60 0.90 -24.88 -12.92
CA GLU A 60 -0.48 -24.55 -12.56
C GLU A 60 -1.02 -23.44 -13.46
N THR A 61 -2.33 -23.49 -13.73
CA THR A 61 -2.97 -22.54 -14.65
C THR A 61 -4.05 -21.72 -13.93
N GLY A 62 -3.87 -20.41 -13.94
CA GLY A 62 -4.83 -19.41 -13.47
C GLY A 62 -5.63 -18.84 -14.62
N ILE A 63 -6.93 -18.66 -14.41
CA ILE A 63 -7.86 -18.12 -15.41
C ILE A 63 -8.57 -16.92 -14.79
N ALA A 64 -8.50 -15.75 -15.43
CA ALA A 64 -9.20 -14.56 -14.96
C ALA A 64 -9.57 -13.59 -16.08
N ARG A 65 -10.33 -12.54 -15.74
CA ARG A 65 -10.76 -11.49 -16.69
C ARG A 65 -9.67 -10.49 -17.05
N THR A 66 -8.59 -10.45 -16.26
CA THR A 66 -7.44 -9.56 -16.50
C THR A 66 -6.15 -10.36 -16.39
N LYS A 67 -5.11 -9.96 -17.12
CA LYS A 67 -3.78 -10.59 -17.04
C LYS A 67 -3.22 -10.58 -15.61
N LYS A 68 -3.42 -9.47 -14.88
CA LYS A 68 -2.99 -9.34 -13.47
C LYS A 68 -3.67 -10.37 -12.58
N GLN A 69 -5.00 -10.46 -12.63
CA GLN A 69 -5.74 -11.45 -11.83
C GLN A 69 -5.41 -12.87 -12.25
N ALA A 70 -5.20 -13.15 -13.55
CA ALA A 70 -4.87 -14.49 -14.02
C ALA A 70 -3.50 -14.94 -13.49
N LYS A 71 -2.53 -14.02 -13.42
CA LYS A 71 -1.20 -14.27 -12.83
C LYS A 71 -1.31 -14.57 -11.34
N GLN A 72 -2.12 -13.79 -10.62
CA GLN A 72 -2.34 -13.95 -9.19
C GLN A 72 -3.07 -15.25 -8.86
N GLU A 73 -4.07 -15.62 -9.66
CA GLU A 73 -4.79 -16.88 -9.54
C GLU A 73 -3.86 -18.08 -9.81
N ALA A 74 -2.99 -17.98 -10.82
CA ALA A 74 -2.01 -19.02 -11.12
C ALA A 74 -1.02 -19.20 -9.96
N ALA A 75 -0.57 -18.09 -9.36
CA ALA A 75 0.31 -18.12 -8.20
C ALA A 75 -0.37 -18.70 -6.96
N LYS A 76 -1.62 -18.33 -6.71
CA LYS A 76 -2.41 -18.86 -5.59
C LYS A 76 -2.58 -20.38 -5.68
N LYS A 77 -2.97 -20.90 -6.85
CA LYS A 77 -3.09 -22.34 -7.06
C LYS A 77 -1.75 -23.07 -6.88
N MET A 78 -0.65 -22.45 -7.30
CA MET A 78 0.69 -22.99 -7.09
C MET A 78 1.05 -23.06 -5.61
N LEU A 79 0.77 -21.99 -4.85
CA LEU A 79 0.95 -21.97 -3.40
C LEU A 79 0.13 -23.06 -2.71
N ASP A 80 -1.14 -23.18 -3.05
CA ASP A 80 -2.04 -24.19 -2.49
C ASP A 80 -1.51 -25.61 -2.76
N LYS A 81 -1.00 -25.86 -3.97
CA LYS A 81 -0.38 -27.14 -4.34
C LYS A 81 0.92 -27.42 -3.61
N ILE A 82 1.79 -26.43 -3.49
CA ILE A 82 3.04 -26.58 -2.73
C ILE A 82 2.70 -26.87 -1.27
N ASN A 83 1.74 -26.14 -0.69
CA ASN A 83 1.26 -26.34 0.67
C ASN A 83 0.61 -27.71 0.87
N GLU A 84 -0.15 -28.22 -0.09
CA GLU A 84 -0.74 -29.56 -0.01
C GLU A 84 0.35 -30.65 0.04
N LEU A 85 1.40 -30.49 -0.78
CA LEU A 85 2.54 -31.41 -0.81
C LEU A 85 3.40 -31.33 0.46
N THR A 86 3.59 -30.14 1.02
CA THR A 86 4.35 -29.95 2.27
C THR A 86 3.54 -30.36 3.50
N ASN A 87 2.22 -30.15 3.52
CA ASN A 87 1.33 -30.60 4.59
C ASN A 87 1.28 -32.14 4.69
N GLY A 88 1.42 -32.86 3.57
CA GLY A 88 1.58 -34.31 3.58
C GLY A 88 2.85 -34.82 4.29
N LEU A 89 3.80 -33.93 4.58
CA LEU A 89 5.06 -34.20 5.29
C LEU A 89 5.13 -33.60 6.71
N ASN A 90 4.03 -32.99 7.20
CA ASN A 90 3.90 -32.36 8.53
C ASN A 90 5.03 -31.37 8.91
N ILE A 91 4.86 -30.10 8.55
CA ILE A 91 5.36 -28.97 9.34
C ILE A 91 4.17 -28.06 9.61
N GLY A 92 3.81 -27.91 10.88
CA GLY A 92 2.81 -26.95 11.31
C GLY A 92 3.25 -25.54 10.95
N THR A 93 2.67 -24.96 9.91
CA THR A 93 2.79 -23.52 9.67
C THR A 93 1.76 -22.84 10.56
N ASP A 94 2.27 -22.28 11.65
CA ASP A 94 1.57 -21.34 12.50
C ASP A 94 0.92 -20.28 11.59
N LYS A 95 -0.41 -20.25 11.58
CA LYS A 95 -1.17 -19.27 10.81
C LYS A 95 -1.20 -18.00 11.64
N ASP A 96 -0.08 -17.28 11.67
CA ASP A 96 -0.05 -15.86 12.00
C ASP A 96 -0.75 -15.09 10.87
N LEU A 97 -2.09 -15.19 10.89
CA LEU A 97 -3.00 -14.40 10.09
C LEU A 97 -2.96 -12.95 10.59
N ASP A 98 -1.97 -12.22 10.10
CA ASP A 98 -2.13 -10.89 9.53
C ASP A 98 -2.82 -9.87 10.47
N GLU A 99 -2.06 -9.35 11.44
CA GLU A 99 -2.41 -8.21 12.31
C GLU A 99 -2.72 -6.90 11.53
N ARG A 100 -2.62 -6.90 10.20
CA ARG A 100 -2.95 -5.74 9.34
C ARG A 100 -4.44 -5.41 9.25
N LYS A 101 -5.32 -6.15 9.93
CA LYS A 101 -6.76 -5.84 10.02
C LYS A 101 -7.07 -4.59 10.86
N ASP A 102 -6.20 -4.18 11.79
CA ASP A 102 -6.57 -3.17 12.78
C ASP A 102 -6.60 -1.73 12.23
N HIS A 103 -5.63 -1.35 11.39
CA HIS A 103 -5.59 0.00 10.83
C HIS A 103 -6.79 0.32 9.92
N SER A 104 -7.37 -0.68 9.25
CA SER A 104 -8.53 -0.48 8.37
C SER A 104 -9.82 -0.23 9.15
N GLN A 105 -9.99 -0.85 10.32
CA GLN A 105 -11.21 -0.76 11.10
C GLN A 105 -11.34 0.58 11.83
N ILE A 106 -10.25 1.07 12.42
CA ILE A 106 -10.22 2.37 13.10
C ILE A 106 -10.51 3.50 12.10
N ALA A 107 -9.93 3.43 10.90
CA ALA A 107 -10.18 4.39 9.83
C ALA A 107 -11.64 4.34 9.34
N LYS A 108 -12.20 3.14 9.12
CA LYS A 108 -13.62 2.96 8.73
C LYS A 108 -14.59 3.50 9.79
N ALA A 109 -14.27 3.33 11.08
CA ALA A 109 -15.11 3.82 12.18
C ALA A 109 -15.06 5.35 12.34
N ARG A 110 -13.91 5.99 12.12
CA ARG A 110 -13.76 7.46 12.23
C ARG A 110 -14.25 8.23 11.00
N TYR A 111 -14.20 7.64 9.81
CA TYR A 111 -14.53 8.33 8.56
C TYR A 111 -15.90 9.02 8.54
N PRO A 112 -17.01 8.42 9.04
CA PRO A 112 -18.33 9.06 9.05
C PRO A 112 -18.41 10.33 9.89
N ALA A 113 -17.59 10.43 10.95
CA ALA A 113 -17.52 11.62 11.80
C ALA A 113 -16.69 12.73 11.12
N LEU A 114 -15.60 12.36 10.45
CA LEU A 114 -14.73 13.30 9.74
C LEU A 114 -15.37 13.85 8.45
N SER A 115 -16.15 13.03 7.73
CA SER A 115 -16.82 13.45 6.50
C SER A 115 -17.99 14.42 6.72
N ARG A 116 -18.48 14.52 7.96
CA ARG A 116 -19.60 15.39 8.35
C ARG A 116 -19.15 16.72 8.96
N LEU A 117 -17.85 16.90 9.19
CA LEU A 117 -17.34 18.21 9.59
C LEU A 117 -17.68 19.21 8.47
N PRO A 118 -18.17 20.42 8.80
CA PRO A 118 -18.30 21.47 7.80
C PRO A 118 -16.92 21.66 7.17
N THR A 119 -16.75 21.14 5.94
CA THR A 119 -15.53 21.36 5.19
C THR A 119 -15.45 22.87 5.00
N SER A 120 -14.56 23.53 5.74
CA SER A 120 -14.20 24.92 5.45
C SER A 120 -14.03 25.01 3.94
N ARG A 121 -14.71 25.99 3.32
CA ARG A 121 -14.78 26.11 1.86
C ARG A 121 -13.39 25.85 1.30
N LYS A 122 -13.23 24.85 0.43
CA LYS A 122 -11.95 24.57 -0.21
C LYS A 122 -11.43 25.89 -0.74
N ILE A 123 -10.39 26.42 -0.11
CA ILE A 123 -9.79 27.68 -0.52
C ILE A 123 -9.21 27.37 -1.89
N ASN A 124 -9.78 27.98 -2.93
CA ASN A 124 -9.23 27.87 -4.25
C ASN A 124 -8.11 28.91 -4.32
N LEU A 125 -6.85 28.48 -4.19
CA LEU A 125 -5.67 29.35 -4.29
C LEU A 125 -5.46 29.92 -5.72
N GLY A 126 -6.43 29.72 -6.64
CA GLY A 126 -6.35 30.16 -8.03
C GLY A 126 -5.32 29.42 -8.88
N VAL A 127 -4.66 28.40 -8.32
CA VAL A 127 -3.49 27.74 -8.91
C VAL A 127 -3.69 26.22 -8.90
N LYS A 128 -3.07 25.54 -9.86
CA LYS A 128 -3.09 24.07 -9.93
C LYS A 128 -2.36 23.47 -8.73
N ILE A 129 -2.90 22.40 -8.17
CA ILE A 129 -2.28 21.67 -7.05
C ILE A 129 -0.84 21.23 -7.38
N SER A 130 -0.56 20.86 -8.64
CA SER A 130 0.80 20.50 -9.09
C SER A 130 1.82 21.63 -8.89
N GLU A 131 1.36 22.88 -8.89
CA GLU A 131 2.20 24.08 -8.83
C GLU A 131 2.33 24.64 -7.41
N TYR A 132 1.64 24.07 -6.41
CA TYR A 132 1.67 24.59 -5.04
C TYR A 132 3.09 24.62 -4.46
N HIS A 133 3.91 23.60 -4.75
CA HIS A 133 5.28 23.54 -4.26
C HIS A 133 6.19 24.63 -4.87
N LEU A 134 5.92 25.04 -6.11
CA LEU A 134 6.64 26.13 -6.78
C LEU A 134 6.24 27.47 -6.18
N GLN A 135 4.96 27.68 -5.94
CA GLN A 135 4.48 28.90 -5.28
C GLN A 135 5.00 29.02 -3.86
N PHE A 136 4.96 27.94 -3.09
CA PHE A 136 5.52 27.89 -1.74
C PHE A 136 7.02 28.21 -1.77
N LYS A 137 7.78 27.61 -2.69
CA LYS A 137 9.21 27.88 -2.85
C LYS A 137 9.51 29.33 -3.24
N ASN A 138 8.65 29.95 -4.05
CA ASN A 138 8.82 31.33 -4.49
C ASN A 138 8.32 32.36 -3.46
N LEU A 139 7.62 31.92 -2.41
CA LEU A 139 7.09 32.79 -1.35
C LEU A 139 8.15 33.16 -0.31
N PHE A 140 9.19 32.34 -0.16
CA PHE A 140 10.25 32.53 0.83
C PHE A 140 11.59 32.81 0.16
N ASP A 141 12.29 33.83 0.64
CA ASP A 141 13.67 34.07 0.24
C ASP A 141 14.58 32.93 0.70
N THR A 142 15.67 32.70 -0.05
CA THR A 142 16.62 31.62 0.25
C THR A 142 17.26 31.71 1.63
N GLU A 143 17.27 32.89 2.24
CA GLU A 143 17.74 33.12 3.61
C GLU A 143 16.71 32.62 4.64
N MET A 144 15.43 32.97 4.46
CA MET A 144 14.33 32.47 5.29
C MET A 144 14.18 30.95 5.21
N GLN A 145 14.36 30.36 4.02
CA GLN A 145 14.31 28.91 3.85
C GLN A 145 15.37 28.18 4.67
N LYS A 146 16.59 28.75 4.76
CA LYS A 146 17.68 28.17 5.56
C LYS A 146 17.37 28.26 7.06
N GLU A 147 16.93 29.43 7.52
CA GLU A 147 16.55 29.64 8.93
C GLU A 147 15.40 28.70 9.36
N LEU A 148 14.39 28.58 8.50
CA LEU A 148 13.23 27.70 8.71
C LEU A 148 13.67 26.23 8.81
N THR A 149 14.54 25.80 7.89
CA THR A 149 15.05 24.42 7.86
C THR A 149 15.88 24.11 9.11
N GLU A 150 16.71 25.04 9.57
CA GLU A 150 17.52 24.88 10.78
C GLU A 150 16.65 24.75 12.04
N LYS A 151 15.65 25.62 12.19
CA LYS A 151 14.70 25.56 13.32
C LYS A 151 13.87 24.28 13.32
N PHE A 152 13.32 23.86 12.18
CA PHE A 152 12.58 22.60 12.09
C PHE A 152 13.47 21.38 12.39
N THR A 153 14.72 21.38 11.94
CA THR A 153 15.67 20.30 12.23
C THR A 153 15.96 20.21 13.73
N SER A 154 16.09 21.34 14.42
CA SER A 154 16.26 21.41 15.87
C SER A 154 15.04 20.87 16.64
N ILE A 155 13.83 21.15 16.14
CA ILE A 155 12.57 20.64 16.71
C ILE A 155 12.46 19.12 16.53
N ILE A 156 12.69 18.61 15.30
CA ILE A 156 12.51 17.19 14.95
C ILE A 156 13.57 16.31 15.63
N SER A 157 14.78 16.82 15.84
CA SER A 157 15.87 16.05 16.48
C SER A 157 15.65 15.78 17.97
N ARG A 158 14.73 16.49 18.63
CA ARG A 158 14.42 16.35 20.06
C ARG A 158 13.31 15.35 20.37
N ASN A 159 13.02 14.41 19.47
CA ASN A 159 11.94 13.44 19.64
C ASN A 159 12.32 12.37 20.70
N GLU A 160 12.38 12.76 21.97
CA GLU A 160 12.49 11.85 23.10
C GLU A 160 11.14 11.18 23.40
N SER A 161 11.20 9.92 23.79
CA SER A 161 10.06 9.02 24.00
C SER A 161 9.17 9.33 25.21
N HIS A 162 9.40 10.43 25.93
CA HIS A 162 8.60 10.87 27.07
C HIS A 162 7.88 12.19 26.75
N ILE A 163 6.56 12.09 26.51
CA ILE A 163 5.69 13.24 26.26
C ILE A 163 5.21 13.77 27.61
N SER A 164 5.91 14.77 28.15
CA SER A 164 5.47 15.56 29.32
C SER A 164 4.60 16.76 28.87
N GLU A 165 3.71 17.27 29.72
CA GLU A 165 2.92 18.48 29.41
C GLU A 165 3.84 19.69 29.15
N ASP A 166 4.90 19.84 29.94
CA ASP A 166 5.93 20.88 29.74
C ASP A 166 6.64 20.77 28.38
N PHE A 167 6.80 19.56 27.86
CA PHE A 167 7.41 19.32 26.55
C PHE A 167 6.48 19.74 25.41
N VAL A 168 5.17 19.50 25.56
CA VAL A 168 4.17 19.93 24.58
C VAL A 168 4.08 21.45 24.53
N GLU A 169 4.16 22.12 25.68
CA GLU A 169 4.15 23.58 25.76
C GLU A 169 5.43 24.22 25.18
N ASP A 170 6.60 23.64 25.46
CA ASP A 170 7.87 24.04 24.83
C ASP A 170 7.87 23.81 23.31
N LEU A 171 7.26 22.71 22.84
CA LEU A 171 7.10 22.43 21.41
C LEU A 171 6.15 23.44 20.73
N LEU A 172 5.03 23.77 21.37
CA LEU A 172 4.06 24.74 20.86
C LEU A 172 4.68 26.13 20.73
N ASN A 173 5.42 26.58 21.75
CA ASN A 173 6.11 27.87 21.70
C ASN A 173 7.13 27.93 20.57
N LYS A 174 7.91 26.86 20.35
CA LYS A 174 8.86 26.79 19.22
C LYS A 174 8.20 26.79 17.86
N LEU A 175 7.05 26.12 17.73
CA LEU A 175 6.27 26.16 16.49
C LEU A 175 5.68 27.55 16.26
N GLN A 176 5.26 28.25 17.31
CA GLN A 176 4.80 29.63 17.23
C GLN A 176 5.92 30.58 16.78
N ASP A 177 7.14 30.43 17.31
CA ASP A 177 8.31 31.19 16.84
C ASP A 177 8.59 30.96 15.34
N VAL A 178 8.36 29.74 14.86
CA VAL A 178 8.52 29.40 13.44
C VAL A 178 7.42 30.01 12.58
N LEU A 179 6.18 30.09 13.09
CA LEU A 179 5.07 30.76 12.40
C LEU A 179 5.27 32.27 12.33
N ALA A 180 5.83 32.89 13.38
CA ALA A 180 6.17 34.30 13.42
C ALA A 180 7.18 34.69 12.33
N ILE A 181 8.18 33.84 12.05
CA ILE A 181 9.13 34.03 10.95
C ILE A 181 8.42 34.09 9.60
N MET A 182 7.33 33.34 9.43
CA MET A 182 6.54 33.34 8.19
C MET A 182 5.49 34.47 8.12
N GLY A 183 5.38 35.30 9.17
CA GLY A 183 4.36 36.36 9.25
C GLY A 183 2.93 35.83 9.28
N LEU A 184 2.72 34.63 9.82
CA LEU A 184 1.45 33.89 9.86
C LEU A 184 0.84 33.83 11.28
N ASP A 185 1.09 34.84 12.12
CA ASP A 185 0.50 34.96 13.47
C ASP A 185 -1.04 35.08 13.47
#